data_AF-A0A958Q4F6-F1
#
_entry.id   AF-A0A958Q4F6-F1
#
_cell.length_a   1.000
_cell.length_b   1.000
_cell.length_c   1.000
_cell.angle_alpha   90.00
_cell.angle_beta   90.00
_cell.angle_gamma   90.00
#
_symmetry.space_group_name_H-M   'P 1'
#
loop_
_entity.id
_entity.type
_entity.pdbx_description
1 polymer ?
#
loop_
_entity_poly.entity_id
_entity_poly.type
_entity_poly.pdbx_seq_one_letter_code
_entity_poly.pdbx_strand_id
1 'polypeptide(L)'
;MSHTDFEIGEVNSPDELEATFQLEKSVFGPFGTDNPPEIIKLQQQTYPDGFIVARVGGAIVGYCSSEKWNDFRSPKMGEDPRETHSQEGRVFCITTMVVRDDLRGLGIGTAMLEYL
;
A
#
# COMPACT_ATOMS: atom_id res chain seq x y z
N MET A 1 23.87 14.58 -3.22
CA MET A 1 22.58 13.99 -3.61
C MET A 1 21.51 14.81 -2.90
N SER A 2 20.53 15.32 -3.63
CA SER A 2 19.39 15.98 -2.99
C SER A 2 18.64 14.91 -2.21
N HIS A 3 18.52 15.06 -0.90
CA HIS A 3 17.55 14.26 -0.15
C HIS A 3 16.18 14.76 -0.61
N THR A 4 15.44 13.93 -1.34
CA THR A 4 14.03 14.22 -1.58
C THR A 4 13.35 13.96 -0.25
N ASP A 5 12.92 15.03 0.42
CA ASP A 5 12.14 14.90 1.64
C ASP A 5 10.78 14.28 1.30
N PHE A 6 10.43 13.22 2.03
CA PHE A 6 9.15 12.54 1.91
C PHE A 6 8.56 12.28 3.29
N GLU A 7 7.24 12.13 3.34
CA GLU A 7 6.48 11.86 4.56
C GLU A 7 5.75 10.53 4.42
N ILE A 8 5.61 9.78 5.52
CA ILE A 8 4.86 8.52 5.57
C ILE A 8 3.74 8.68 6.58
N GLY A 9 2.56 8.14 6.26
CA GLY A 9 1.45 8.08 7.20
C GLY A 9 0.20 7.48 6.58
N GLU A 10 -0.92 7.62 7.29
CA GLU A 10 -2.24 7.15 6.84
C GLU A 10 -2.78 7.97 5.66
N VAL A 11 -3.78 7.42 4.96
CA VAL A 11 -4.58 8.15 3.96
C VAL A 11 -5.56 9.08 4.68
N ASN A 12 -5.52 10.37 4.37
CA ASN A 12 -6.25 11.41 5.10
C ASN A 12 -7.46 11.98 4.33
N SER A 13 -7.64 11.62 3.06
CA SER A 13 -8.74 12.15 2.25
C SER A 13 -9.18 11.18 1.14
N PRO A 14 -10.41 11.35 0.59
CA PRO A 14 -10.83 10.64 -0.60
C PRO A 14 -9.93 10.88 -1.82
N ASP A 15 -9.35 12.07 -1.96
CA ASP A 15 -8.47 12.41 -3.08
C ASP A 15 -7.14 11.67 -3.00
N GLU A 16 -6.60 11.45 -1.80
CA GLU A 16 -5.41 10.64 -1.59
C GLU A 16 -5.67 9.15 -1.84
N LEU A 17 -6.86 8.67 -1.48
CA LEU A 17 -7.27 7.31 -1.79
C LEU A 17 -7.37 7.11 -3.30
N GLU A 18 -7.98 8.06 -4.02
CA GLU A 18 -8.05 8.03 -5.49
C GLU A 18 -6.64 8.10 -6.11
N ALA A 19 -5.76 8.96 -5.61
CA ALA A 19 -4.37 9.04 -6.07
C ALA A 19 -3.62 7.71 -5.86
N THR A 20 -3.95 6.97 -4.80
CA THR A 20 -3.41 5.62 -4.54
C THR A 20 -3.89 4.62 -5.59
N PHE A 21 -5.16 4.67 -5.99
CA PHE A 21 -5.70 3.82 -7.07
C PHE A 21 -5.02 4.10 -8.40
N GLN A 22 -4.82 5.38 -8.73
CA GLN A 22 -4.14 5.78 -9.95
C GLN A 22 -2.67 5.33 -9.94
N LEU A 23 -2.00 5.41 -8.78
CA LEU A 23 -0.63 4.91 -8.64
C LEU A 23 -0.55 3.39 -8.84
N GLU A 24 -1.40 2.61 -8.16
CA GLU A 24 -1.52 1.15 -8.36
C GLU A 24 -1.66 0.81 -9.84
N LYS A 25 -2.68 1.40 -10.48
CA LYS A 25 -2.99 1.14 -11.88
C LYS A 25 -1.85 1.54 -12.81
N SER A 26 -1.16 2.65 -12.52
CA SER A 26 -0.04 3.12 -13.35
C SER A 26 1.16 2.18 -13.30
N VAL A 27 1.40 1.52 -12.16
CA VAL A 27 2.56 0.66 -11.96
C VAL A 27 2.25 -0.80 -12.29
N PHE A 28 1.14 -1.33 -11.80
CA PHE A 28 0.79 -2.75 -11.95
C PHE A 28 -0.17 -3.03 -13.10
N GLY A 29 -0.95 -2.05 -13.54
CA GLY A 29 -1.90 -2.19 -14.66
C GLY A 29 -1.26 -2.69 -15.96
N PRO A 30 -0.06 -2.23 -16.36
CA PRO A 30 0.64 -2.80 -17.53
C PRO A 30 0.93 -4.31 -17.45
N PHE A 31 0.92 -4.89 -16.24
CA PHE A 31 1.14 -6.32 -16.00
C PHE A 31 -0.17 -7.09 -15.74
N GLY A 32 -1.31 -6.40 -15.63
CA GLY A 32 -2.60 -7.00 -15.28
C GLY A 32 -2.64 -7.54 -13.84
N THR A 33 -1.85 -6.93 -12.95
CA THR A 33 -1.76 -7.33 -11.54
C THR A 33 -2.14 -6.20 -10.58
N ASP A 34 -2.79 -5.14 -11.07
CA ASP A 34 -3.34 -4.10 -10.25
C ASP A 34 -4.55 -4.61 -9.46
N ASN A 35 -4.65 -4.18 -8.20
CA ASN A 35 -5.87 -4.39 -7.44
C ASN A 35 -6.98 -3.46 -7.95
N PRO A 36 -8.23 -3.96 -8.06
CA PRO A 36 -9.37 -3.11 -8.32
C PRO A 36 -9.56 -2.03 -7.23
N PRO A 37 -10.06 -0.82 -7.56
CA PRO A 37 -10.27 0.26 -6.59
C PRO A 37 -11.09 -0.16 -5.35
N GLU A 38 -12.08 -1.03 -5.54
CA GLU A 38 -12.90 -1.56 -4.46
C GLU A 38 -12.11 -2.42 -3.47
N ILE A 39 -11.11 -3.17 -3.93
CA ILE A 39 -10.23 -3.96 -3.06
C ILE A 39 -9.34 -3.02 -2.27
N ILE A 40 -8.66 -2.06 -2.91
CA ILE A 40 -7.78 -1.11 -2.22
C ILE A 40 -8.56 -0.32 -1.16
N LYS A 41 -9.80 0.11 -1.47
CA LYS A 41 -10.69 0.73 -0.49
C LYS A 41 -11.01 -0.20 0.69
N LEU A 42 -11.33 -1.46 0.43
CA LEU A 42 -11.58 -2.43 1.48
C LEU A 42 -10.35 -2.70 2.35
N GLN A 43 -9.14 -2.70 1.75
CA GLN A 43 -7.89 -2.85 2.50
C GLN A 43 -7.72 -1.71 3.49
N GLN A 44 -7.83 -0.46 3.02
CA GLN A 44 -7.75 0.73 3.85
C GLN A 44 -8.79 0.73 4.99
N GLN A 45 -10.00 0.22 4.75
CA GLN A 45 -11.06 0.15 5.76
C GLN A 45 -10.89 -1.00 6.75
N THR A 46 -10.33 -2.13 6.31
CA THR A 46 -10.25 -3.35 7.13
C THR A 46 -9.04 -3.32 8.05
N TYR A 47 -7.92 -2.77 7.59
CA TYR A 47 -6.68 -2.66 8.35
C TYR A 47 -6.03 -1.29 8.14
N PRO A 48 -6.62 -0.20 8.66
CA PRO A 48 -6.10 1.15 8.44
C PRO A 48 -4.64 1.31 8.87
N ASP A 49 -4.24 0.71 9.99
CA ASP A 49 -2.85 0.73 10.47
C ASP A 49 -1.87 0.00 9.53
N GLY A 50 -2.38 -0.97 8.77
CA GLY A 50 -1.62 -1.72 7.77
C GLY A 50 -1.62 -1.06 6.39
N PHE A 51 -2.28 0.09 6.22
CA PHE A 51 -2.42 0.79 4.95
C PHE A 51 -1.81 2.20 5.03
N ILE A 52 -0.61 2.34 4.49
CA ILE A 52 0.17 3.58 4.58
C ILE A 52 0.51 4.12 3.19
N VAL A 53 0.74 5.44 3.12
CA VAL A 53 1.15 6.14 1.91
C VAL A 53 2.40 6.96 2.16
N ALA A 54 3.20 7.14 1.10
CA ALA A 54 4.33 8.06 1.06
C ALA A 54 3.99 9.30 0.23
N ARG A 55 4.40 10.48 0.71
CA ARG A 55 4.15 11.77 0.08
C ARG A 55 5.43 12.53 -0.23
N VAL A 56 5.48 13.20 -1.37
CA VAL A 56 6.50 14.20 -1.70
C VAL A 56 5.78 15.48 -2.11
N GLY A 57 5.99 16.56 -1.35
CA GLY A 57 5.26 17.82 -1.58
C GLY A 57 3.73 17.66 -1.50
N GLY A 58 3.24 16.77 -0.63
CA GLY A 58 1.82 16.45 -0.47
C GLY A 58 1.22 15.50 -1.51
N ALA A 59 1.94 15.17 -2.59
CA ALA A 59 1.45 14.23 -3.59
C ALA A 59 1.77 12.78 -3.20
N ILE A 60 0.82 11.85 -3.40
CA ILE A 60 1.04 10.42 -3.20
C ILE A 60 2.05 9.90 -4.23
N VAL A 61 3.14 9.31 -3.74
CA VAL A 61 4.22 8.76 -4.57
C VAL A 61 4.54 7.31 -4.25
N GLY A 62 3.97 6.77 -3.19
CA GLY A 62 4.09 5.38 -2.81
C GLY A 62 2.96 4.98 -1.90
N TYR A 63 2.66 3.70 -1.85
CA TYR A 63 1.82 3.14 -0.81
C TYR A 63 2.24 1.72 -0.48
N CYS A 64 1.88 1.29 0.72
CA CYS A 64 2.08 -0.06 1.18
C CYS A 64 0.81 -0.53 1.89
N SER A 65 0.38 -1.75 1.59
CA SER A 65 -0.69 -2.43 2.30
C SER A 65 -0.17 -3.73 2.90
N SER A 66 -0.62 -4.00 4.12
CA SER A 66 -0.26 -5.17 4.89
C SER A 66 -1.41 -5.62 5.78
N GLU A 67 -1.49 -6.92 5.99
CA GLU A 67 -2.52 -7.53 6.82
C GLU A 67 -1.94 -8.64 7.70
N LYS A 68 -2.71 -9.02 8.72
CA LYS A 68 -2.39 -10.14 9.60
C LYS A 68 -3.23 -11.36 9.22
N TRP A 69 -2.59 -12.52 9.16
CA TRP A 69 -3.25 -13.81 8.93
C TRP A 69 -3.06 -14.75 10.12
N ASN A 70 -3.99 -15.71 10.27
CA ASN A 70 -3.87 -16.77 11.26
C ASN A 70 -2.74 -17.76 10.92
N ASP A 71 -2.59 -18.08 9.63
CA ASP A 71 -1.68 -19.12 9.13
C ASP A 71 -0.90 -18.64 7.91
N PHE A 72 0.28 -19.24 7.69
CA PHE A 72 1.08 -18.96 6.51
C PHE A 72 0.39 -19.53 5.26
N ARG A 73 0.23 -18.70 4.24
CA ARG A 73 -0.41 -19.03 2.97
C ARG A 73 0.18 -18.20 1.84
N SER A 74 -0.15 -18.55 0.60
CA SER A 74 0.12 -17.68 -0.54
C SER A 74 -1.01 -16.65 -0.68
N PRO A 75 -0.68 -15.36 -0.92
CA PRO A 75 -1.69 -14.36 -1.27
C PRO A 75 -2.30 -14.68 -2.64
N LYS A 76 -3.55 -14.29 -2.85
CA LYS A 76 -4.17 -14.29 -4.18
C LYS A 76 -4.67 -12.90 -4.52
N MET A 77 -4.64 -12.55 -5.80
CA MET A 77 -5.17 -11.26 -6.24
C MET A 77 -6.68 -11.19 -6.08
N GLY A 78 -7.17 -10.03 -5.66
CA GLY A 78 -8.61 -9.77 -5.52
C GLY A 78 -9.28 -10.50 -4.35
N GLU A 79 -8.52 -11.00 -3.37
CA GLU A 79 -9.12 -11.52 -2.13
C GLU A 79 -9.81 -10.41 -1.36
N ASP A 80 -10.95 -10.72 -0.74
CA ASP A 80 -11.63 -9.79 0.15
C ASP A 80 -10.86 -9.70 1.47
N PRO A 81 -10.28 -8.53 1.81
CA PRO A 81 -9.49 -8.39 3.03
C PRO A 81 -10.29 -8.68 4.30
N ARG A 82 -11.63 -8.57 4.26
CA ARG A 82 -12.50 -8.89 5.41
C ARG A 82 -12.57 -10.38 5.72
N GLU A 83 -12.24 -11.22 4.75
CA GLU A 83 -12.21 -12.67 4.89
C GLU A 83 -10.81 -13.17 5.25
N THR A 84 -9.77 -12.46 4.82
CA THR A 84 -8.37 -12.88 5.01
C THR A 84 -7.73 -12.28 6.26
N HIS A 85 -8.10 -11.05 6.62
CA HIS A 85 -7.53 -10.35 7.77
C HIS A 85 -8.00 -10.95 9.10
N SER A 86 -7.06 -11.10 10.02
CA SER A 86 -7.30 -11.46 11.41
C SER A 86 -6.55 -10.51 12.33
N GLN A 87 -7.27 -9.76 13.16
CA GLN A 87 -6.67 -8.81 14.12
C GLN A 87 -5.64 -9.49 15.04
N GLU A 88 -5.94 -10.74 15.44
CA GLU A 88 -5.12 -11.60 16.30
C GLU A 88 -4.16 -12.51 15.50
N GLY A 89 -4.10 -12.31 14.18
CA GLY A 89 -3.24 -13.05 13.28
C GLY A 89 -1.77 -12.89 13.65
N ARG A 90 -1.00 -13.96 13.50
CA ARG A 90 0.42 -14.03 13.85
C ARG A 90 1.36 -13.90 12.66
N VAL A 91 0.81 -14.02 11.45
CA VAL A 91 1.57 -13.88 10.20
C VAL A 91 1.34 -12.50 9.65
N PHE A 92 2.40 -11.71 9.52
CA PHE A 92 2.37 -10.40 8.88
C PHE A 92 2.62 -10.57 7.38
N CYS A 93 1.65 -10.22 6.55
CA CYS A 93 1.77 -10.25 5.10
C CYS A 93 1.74 -8.84 4.53
N ILE A 94 2.76 -8.47 3.77
CA ILE A 94 2.75 -7.29 2.92
C ILE A 94 2.06 -7.69 1.62
N THR A 95 0.87 -7.15 1.38
CA THR A 95 0.04 -7.50 0.22
C THR A 95 0.37 -6.64 -0.99
N THR A 96 0.78 -5.39 -0.79
CA THR A 96 1.28 -4.53 -1.87
C THR A 96 2.31 -3.55 -1.35
N MET A 97 3.32 -3.25 -2.17
CA MET A 97 4.26 -2.16 -1.94
C MET A 97 4.64 -1.55 -3.28
N VAL A 98 4.47 -0.24 -3.41
CA VAL A 98 4.78 0.46 -4.64
C VAL A 98 5.36 1.84 -4.39
N VAL A 99 6.30 2.21 -5.24
CA VAL A 99 6.85 3.56 -5.35
C VAL A 99 6.82 3.96 -6.82
N ARG A 100 6.40 5.20 -7.08
CA ARG A 100 6.37 5.83 -8.40
C ARG A 100 7.76 5.73 -9.07
N ASP A 101 7.77 5.35 -10.34
CA ASP A 101 8.96 4.93 -11.06
C ASP A 101 10.12 5.94 -11.04
N ASP A 102 9.81 7.23 -11.15
CA ASP A 102 10.76 8.34 -11.12
C ASP A 102 11.38 8.62 -9.74
N LEU A 103 10.83 8.03 -8.67
CA LEU A 103 11.28 8.20 -7.29
C LEU A 103 11.81 6.90 -6.66
N ARG A 104 11.97 5.84 -7.46
CA ARG A 104 12.60 4.59 -7.02
C ARG A 104 14.10 4.80 -6.75
N GLY A 105 14.65 3.96 -5.87
CA GLY A 105 16.07 4.04 -5.48
C GLY A 105 16.40 5.15 -4.47
N LEU A 106 15.39 5.89 -4.00
CA LEU A 106 15.55 6.97 -3.02
C LEU A 106 15.25 6.55 -1.58
N GLY A 107 15.04 5.26 -1.31
CA GLY A 107 14.77 4.73 0.03
C GLY A 107 13.31 4.84 0.51
N ILE A 108 12.39 5.39 -0.29
CA ILE A 108 10.97 5.54 0.07
C ILE A 108 10.33 4.19 0.45
N GLY A 109 10.55 3.14 -0.36
CA GLY A 109 10.02 1.80 -0.07
C GLY A 109 10.57 1.20 1.22
N THR A 110 11.87 1.41 1.49
CA THR A 110 12.51 1.00 2.75
C THR A 110 11.89 1.73 3.93
N ALA A 111 11.69 3.04 3.82
CA ALA A 111 11.10 3.82 4.90
C ALA A 111 9.63 3.42 5.16
N MET A 112 8.85 3.08 4.13
CA MET A 112 7.49 2.53 4.32
C MET A 112 7.53 1.19 5.05
N LEU A 113 8.48 0.31 4.71
CA LEU A 113 8.66 -0.97 5.40
C LEU A 113 9.05 -0.79 6.88
N GLU A 114 9.89 0.19 7.19
CA GLU A 114 10.29 0.50 8.58
C GLU A 114 9.19 1.16 9.40
N TYR A 115 8.19 1.77 8.74
CA TYR A 115 7.05 2.41 9.40
C TYR A 115 5.97 1.39 9.84
N LEU A 116 5.80 0.30 9.08
CA LEU A 116 4.85 -0.79 9.38
C LEU A 116 5.25 -1.61 10.61
#